data_AF-A0A916LBK4-F1
#
_entry.id   AF-A0A916LBK4-F1
#
_cell.length_a   1.000
_cell.length_b   1.000
_cell.length_c   1.000
_cell.angle_alpha   90.00
_cell.angle_beta   90.00
_cell.angle_gamma   90.00
#
_symmetry.space_group_name_H-M   'P 1'
#
loop_
_entity.id
_entity.type
_entity.pdbx_description
1 polymer ?
#
loop_
_entity_poly.entity_id
_entity_poly.type
_entity_poly.pdbx_seq_one_letter_code
_entity_poly.pdbx_strand_id
1 'polypeptide(L)'
;MDADYWYRNVRQTVLFDQAVRNACEQGYRTFIESSPHPALITGVEETFAACTDGDSEAIVVPTLGRGDGGLHRFLLSAASAFVAGVAVNWRGTLDGAGYVELPTYPVWGWVRANTRCWARWSTCPPPAGWC
;
A
#
# COMPACT_ATOMS: atom_id res chain seq x y z
N MET A 1 -26.78 9.68 16.33
CA MET A 1 -27.12 8.25 16.28
C MET A 1 -28.24 8.00 17.27
N ASP A 2 -29.27 7.25 16.89
CA ASP A 2 -30.46 6.95 17.69
C ASP A 2 -30.71 5.43 17.79
N ALA A 3 -31.70 5.03 18.60
CA ALA A 3 -32.08 3.63 18.75
C ALA A 3 -32.71 3.03 17.48
N ASP A 4 -33.42 3.85 16.70
CA ASP A 4 -34.07 3.42 15.45
C ASP A 4 -33.07 3.01 14.37
N TYR A 5 -31.90 3.65 14.32
CA TYR A 5 -30.79 3.23 13.48
C TYR A 5 -30.29 1.83 13.84
N TRP A 6 -30.02 1.58 15.12
CA TRP A 6 -29.52 0.27 15.57
C TRP A 6 -30.55 -0.83 15.35
N TYR A 7 -31.84 -0.54 15.58
CA TYR A 7 -32.91 -1.48 15.27
C TYR A 7 -32.94 -1.82 13.77
N ARG A 8 -32.84 -0.82 12.88
CA ARG A 8 -32.76 -1.05 11.44
C ARG A 8 -31.50 -1.79 11.03
N ASN A 9 -30.34 -1.50 11.62
CA ASN A 9 -29.07 -2.15 11.29
C ASN A 9 -29.13 -3.67 11.54
N VAL A 10 -29.83 -4.11 12.59
CA VAL A 10 -30.00 -5.54 12.89
C VAL A 10 -31.15 -6.18 12.10
N ARG A 11 -32.13 -5.38 11.63
CA ARG A 11 -33.36 -5.89 10.99
C ARG A 11 -33.40 -5.76 9.48
N GLN A 12 -32.58 -4.92 8.87
CA GLN A 12 -32.56 -4.67 7.44
C GLN A 12 -31.29 -5.23 6.82
N THR A 13 -31.33 -5.47 5.51
CA THR A 13 -30.18 -5.96 4.76
C THR A 13 -29.02 -4.96 4.85
N VAL A 14 -27.82 -5.48 5.13
CA VAL A 14 -26.60 -4.69 5.10
C VAL A 14 -26.17 -4.52 3.64
N LEU A 15 -26.30 -3.31 3.11
CA LEU A 15 -25.91 -2.95 1.74
C LEU A 15 -24.40 -2.67 1.64
N PHE A 16 -23.59 -3.67 1.99
CA PHE A 16 -22.13 -3.54 2.07
C PHE A 16 -21.50 -3.26 0.70
N ASP A 17 -21.97 -3.93 -0.34
CA ASP A 17 -21.51 -3.73 -1.71
C ASP A 17 -21.69 -2.26 -2.13
N GLN A 18 -22.87 -1.68 -1.90
CA GLN A 18 -23.16 -0.28 -2.24
C GLN A 18 -22.22 0.69 -1.51
N ALA A 19 -21.88 0.40 -0.25
CA ALA A 19 -20.93 1.20 0.51
C ALA A 19 -19.52 1.14 -0.11
N VAL A 20 -19.06 -0.03 -0.54
CA VAL A 20 -17.76 -0.20 -1.21
C VAL A 20 -17.75 0.49 -2.58
N ARG A 21 -18.82 0.35 -3.38
CA ARG A 21 -18.96 1.05 -4.67
C ARG A 21 -18.87 2.56 -4.51
N ASN A 22 -19.61 3.11 -3.54
CA ASN A 22 -19.59 4.53 -3.24
C ASN A 22 -18.20 5.01 -2.81
N ALA A 23 -17.50 4.23 -1.97
CA ALA A 23 -16.11 4.53 -1.61
C ALA A 23 -15.18 4.51 -2.84
N CYS A 24 -15.36 3.55 -3.76
CA CYS A 24 -14.59 3.48 -4.99
C CYS A 24 -14.81 4.71 -5.89
N GLU A 25 -16.06 5.14 -6.06
CA GLU A 25 -16.46 6.34 -6.82
C GLU A 25 -15.86 7.62 -6.22
N GLN A 26 -15.72 7.67 -4.89
CA GLN A 26 -15.04 8.76 -4.18
C GLN A 26 -13.51 8.70 -4.29
N GLY A 27 -12.95 7.70 -4.97
CA GLY A 27 -11.52 7.57 -5.20
C GLY A 27 -10.76 6.85 -4.09
N TYR A 28 -11.44 6.23 -3.12
CA TYR A 28 -10.76 5.37 -2.15
C TYR A 28 -10.25 4.10 -2.83
N ARG A 29 -9.03 3.68 -2.44
CA ARG A 29 -8.31 2.53 -3.03
C ARG A 29 -7.78 1.54 -1.99
N THR A 30 -7.61 1.98 -0.75
CA THR A 30 -7.12 1.15 0.35
C THR A 30 -8.20 0.98 1.41
N PHE A 31 -8.50 -0.27 1.76
CA PHE A 31 -9.50 -0.65 2.74
C PHE A 31 -8.82 -1.38 3.89
N ILE A 32 -9.11 -0.99 5.13
CA ILE A 32 -8.58 -1.66 6.33
C ILE A 32 -9.72 -2.46 6.97
N GLU A 33 -9.58 -3.79 7.01
CA GLU A 33 -10.54 -4.65 7.69
C GLU A 33 -10.17 -4.79 9.16
N SER A 34 -10.93 -4.15 10.05
CA SER A 34 -10.76 -4.26 11.50
C SER A 34 -11.51 -5.46 12.06
N SER A 35 -10.86 -6.61 12.07
CA SER A 35 -11.43 -7.87 12.53
C SER A 35 -10.36 -8.80 13.14
N PRO A 36 -10.75 -9.75 14.02
CA PRO A 36 -9.87 -10.80 14.53
C PRO A 36 -9.53 -11.84 13.46
N HIS A 37 -10.27 -11.88 12.36
CA HIS A 37 -10.04 -12.78 11.23
C HIS A 37 -10.67 -12.17 9.96
N PRO A 38 -9.92 -12.11 8.85
CA PRO A 38 -10.43 -11.59 7.59
C PRO A 38 -11.65 -12.35 7.09
N ALA A 39 -12.73 -11.62 6.82
CA ALA A 39 -13.95 -12.15 6.24
C ALA A 39 -14.47 -11.31 5.07
N LEU A 40 -13.97 -10.08 4.88
CA LEU A 40 -14.53 -9.12 3.92
C LEU A 40 -13.64 -8.91 2.69
N ILE A 41 -12.39 -9.40 2.70
CA ILE A 41 -11.40 -9.22 1.64
C ILE A 41 -11.99 -9.49 0.25
N THR A 42 -12.47 -10.71 0.01
CA THR A 42 -13.01 -11.11 -1.29
C THR A 42 -14.21 -10.24 -1.71
N GLY A 43 -15.10 -9.92 -0.78
CA GLY A 43 -16.27 -9.08 -1.09
C GLY A 43 -15.90 -7.64 -1.48
N VAL A 44 -14.84 -7.09 -0.87
CA VAL A 44 -14.31 -5.77 -1.23
C VAL A 44 -13.63 -5.82 -2.60
N GLU A 45 -12.76 -6.82 -2.84
CA GLU A 45 -12.04 -6.99 -4.10
C GLU A 45 -12.99 -7.16 -5.29
N GLU A 46 -13.99 -8.04 -5.18
CA GLU A 46 -14.98 -8.28 -6.23
C GLU A 46 -15.82 -7.03 -6.52
N THR A 47 -16.28 -6.34 -5.47
CA THR A 47 -17.09 -5.13 -5.63
C THR A 47 -16.27 -3.99 -6.25
N PHE A 48 -15.00 -3.86 -5.85
CA PHE A 48 -14.10 -2.86 -6.37
C PHE A 48 -13.76 -3.10 -7.84
N ALA A 49 -13.42 -4.33 -8.21
CA ALA A 49 -13.16 -4.72 -9.60
C ALA A 49 -14.37 -4.41 -10.51
N ALA A 50 -15.58 -4.59 -10.00
CA ALA A 50 -16.81 -4.25 -10.72
C ALA A 50 -17.07 -2.73 -10.84
N CYS A 51 -16.30 -1.88 -10.17
CA CYS A 51 -16.39 -0.42 -10.23
C CYS A 51 -15.30 0.25 -11.07
N THR A 52 -14.17 -0.42 -11.30
CA THR A 52 -12.99 0.15 -11.97
C THR A 52 -12.76 -0.36 -13.38
N ASP A 53 -13.69 -1.14 -13.95
CA ASP A 53 -13.53 -1.83 -15.25
C ASP A 53 -12.22 -2.65 -15.37
N GLY A 54 -11.61 -3.01 -14.23
CA GLY A 54 -10.35 -3.75 -14.16
C GLY A 54 -9.07 -2.90 -14.26
N ASP A 55 -9.15 -1.58 -14.40
CA ASP A 55 -7.98 -0.70 -14.55
C ASP A 55 -7.21 -0.47 -13.23
N SER A 56 -7.78 -0.89 -12.09
CA SER A 56 -7.18 -0.72 -10.78
C SER A 56 -7.60 -1.83 -9.83
N GLU A 57 -6.71 -2.18 -8.91
CA GLU A 57 -6.94 -3.18 -7.87
C GLU A 57 -7.13 -2.50 -6.49
N ALA A 58 -8.06 -3.04 -5.69
CA ALA A 58 -8.24 -2.60 -4.32
C ALA A 58 -7.15 -3.19 -3.42
N ILE A 59 -6.59 -2.39 -2.53
CA ILE A 59 -5.68 -2.89 -1.49
C ILE A 59 -6.50 -3.12 -0.23
N VAL A 60 -6.71 -4.38 0.15
CA VAL A 60 -7.41 -4.73 1.39
C VAL A 60 -6.43 -5.24 2.44
N VAL A 61 -6.32 -4.54 3.56
CA VAL A 61 -5.38 -4.84 4.64
C VAL A 61 -6.16 -5.34 5.86
N PRO A 62 -6.09 -6.63 6.21
CA PRO A 62 -6.71 -7.14 7.43
C PRO A 62 -5.86 -6.82 8.67
N THR A 63 -6.50 -6.49 9.79
CA THR A 63 -5.77 -6.16 11.02
C THR A 63 -5.17 -7.39 11.72
N LEU A 64 -5.90 -8.51 11.78
CA LEU A 64 -5.48 -9.74 12.47
C LEU A 64 -5.83 -10.97 11.61
N GLY A 65 -5.27 -12.14 11.96
CA GLY A 65 -5.53 -13.42 11.30
C GLY A 65 -6.12 -14.47 12.24
N ARG A 66 -6.75 -15.52 11.67
CA ARG A 66 -7.25 -16.65 12.47
C ARG A 66 -6.09 -17.37 13.13
N GLY A 67 -6.06 -17.36 14.47
CA GLY A 67 -4.95 -17.95 15.23
C GLY A 67 -3.65 -17.16 15.16
N ASP A 68 -3.65 -16.00 14.49
CA ASP A 68 -2.50 -15.10 14.34
C ASP A 68 -2.91 -13.70 14.82
N GLY A 69 -2.93 -13.57 16.14
CA GLY A 69 -3.29 -12.35 16.84
C GLY A 69 -2.09 -11.69 17.51
N GLY A 70 -2.24 -10.42 17.89
CA GLY A 70 -1.26 -9.70 18.70
C GLY A 70 -0.54 -8.57 17.95
N LEU A 71 0.34 -7.89 18.69
CA LEU A 71 0.97 -6.65 18.24
C LEU A 71 1.86 -6.84 17.02
N HIS A 72 2.58 -7.96 16.92
CA HIS A 72 3.45 -8.23 15.77
C HIS A 72 2.65 -8.31 14.46
N ARG A 73 1.58 -9.11 14.43
CA ARG A 73 0.68 -9.20 13.27
C ARG A 73 0.07 -7.84 12.92
N PHE A 74 -0.39 -7.10 13.94
CA PHE A 74 -0.95 -5.77 13.75
C PHE A 74 0.07 -4.78 13.14
N LEU A 75 1.32 -4.79 13.60
CA LEU A 75 2.39 -3.94 13.05
C LEU A 75 2.74 -4.33 11.60
N LEU A 76 2.69 -5.63 11.25
CA LEU A 76 2.83 -6.06 9.86
C LEU A 76 1.70 -5.50 8.99
N SER A 77 0.45 -5.52 9.48
CA SER A 77 -0.68 -4.91 8.78
C SER A 77 -0.53 -3.40 8.63
N ALA A 78 -0.06 -2.71 9.67
CA ALA A 78 0.26 -1.27 9.59
C ALA A 78 1.37 -1.00 8.56
N ALA A 79 2.38 -1.86 8.48
CA ALA A 79 3.44 -1.76 7.47
C ALA A 79 2.91 -2.00 6.05
N SER A 80 2.02 -2.97 5.85
CA SER A 80 1.34 -3.20 4.57
C SER A 80 0.52 -1.97 4.14
N ALA A 81 -0.23 -1.36 5.07
CA ALA A 81 -0.96 -0.13 4.80
C ALA A 81 -0.01 1.04 4.45
N PHE A 82 1.13 1.15 5.15
CA PHE A 82 2.13 2.17 4.86
C PHE A 82 2.75 2.03 3.46
N VAL A 83 3.10 0.81 3.04
CA VAL A 83 3.58 0.53 1.68
C VAL A 83 2.51 0.81 0.63
N ALA A 84 1.23 0.65 0.98
CA ALA A 84 0.08 1.02 0.16
C ALA A 84 -0.19 2.54 0.10
N GLY A 85 0.61 3.37 0.79
CA GLY A 85 0.49 4.84 0.77
C GLY A 85 -0.35 5.43 1.90
N VAL A 86 -0.85 4.61 2.84
CA VAL A 86 -1.54 5.11 4.04
C VAL A 86 -0.52 5.73 4.99
N ALA A 87 -0.77 6.96 5.43
CA ALA A 87 0.09 7.60 6.42
C ALA A 87 -0.01 6.89 7.78
N VAL A 88 1.12 6.38 8.29
CA VAL A 88 1.22 5.75 9.60
C VAL A 88 2.16 6.55 10.50
N ASN A 89 1.71 6.88 11.71
CA ASN A 89 2.53 7.57 12.70
C ASN A 89 3.43 6.58 13.47
N TRP A 90 4.56 6.20 12.85
CA TRP A 90 5.55 5.30 13.46
C TRP A 90 6.22 5.88 14.72
N ARG A 91 6.31 7.21 14.84
CA ARG A 91 6.88 7.83 16.05
C ARG A 91 6.01 7.54 17.27
N GLY A 92 4.69 7.60 17.12
CA GLY A 92 3.75 7.29 18.21
C GLY A 92 3.81 5.83 18.68
N THR A 93 4.27 4.91 17.83
CA THR A 93 4.47 3.49 18.21
C THR A 93 5.81 3.22 18.91
N LEU A 94 6.76 4.16 18.84
CA LEU A 94 8.13 4.02 19.34
C LEU A 94 8.42 5.09 20.41
N ASP A 95 7.52 5.21 21.39
CA ASP A 95 7.66 6.23 22.43
C ASP A 95 8.97 6.04 23.21
N GLY A 96 9.69 7.14 23.45
CA GLY A 96 11.00 7.14 24.08
C GLY A 96 12.18 6.64 23.22
N ALA A 97 11.96 6.28 21.95
CA ALA A 97 13.06 5.88 21.05
C ALA A 97 13.87 7.09 20.56
N GLY A 98 15.21 6.93 20.52
CA GLY A 98 16.12 7.92 19.96
C GLY A 98 16.39 7.71 18.46
N TYR A 99 16.92 8.75 17.82
CA TYR A 99 17.45 8.62 16.46
C TYR A 99 18.77 7.87 16.46
N VAL A 100 18.94 6.99 15.48
CA VAL A 100 20.21 6.30 15.21
C VAL A 100 20.68 6.66 13.80
N GLU A 101 22.00 6.70 13.60
CA GLU A 101 22.56 6.90 12.28
C GLU A 101 22.29 5.65 11.42
N LEU A 102 21.63 5.85 10.28
CA LEU A 102 21.37 4.80 9.30
C LEU A 102 22.33 4.99 8.11
N PRO A 103 22.79 3.89 7.48
CA PRO A 103 23.55 3.99 6.24
C PRO A 103 22.77 4.84 5.24
N THR A 104 23.44 5.85 4.66
CA THR A 104 22.86 6.64 3.59
C THR A 104 22.46 5.70 2.47
N TYR A 105 21.22 5.84 1.99
CA TYR A 105 20.68 5.06 0.88
C TYR A 105 21.74 4.86 -0.21
N PRO A 106 21.98 3.63 -0.71
CA PRO A 106 22.99 3.39 -1.73
C PRO A 106 22.57 4.11 -3.01
N VAL A 107 23.10 5.32 -3.19
CA VAL A 107 22.89 6.16 -4.36
C VAL A 107 23.69 5.63 -5.53
N TRP A 108 23.30 4.50 -6.12
CA TRP A 108 23.66 4.07 -7.49
C TRP A 108 25.17 3.99 -7.85
N GLY A 109 26.08 4.25 -6.91
CA GLY A 109 27.53 4.29 -7.12
C GLY A 109 28.17 2.91 -7.20
N TRP A 110 27.50 1.89 -6.66
CA TRP A 110 27.92 0.49 -6.73
C TRP A 110 27.47 -0.23 -8.02
N VAL A 111 26.50 0.30 -8.76
CA VAL A 111 26.07 -0.27 -10.06
C VAL A 111 26.94 0.25 -11.22
N ARG A 112 27.63 1.37 -11.04
CA ARG A 112 28.42 2.01 -12.12
C ARG A 112 29.84 1.46 -12.31
N ALA A 113 30.27 0.45 -11.55
CA ALA A 113 31.52 -0.26 -11.87
C ALA A 113 31.37 -1.15 -13.13
N ASN A 114 30.14 -1.43 -13.61
CA ASN A 114 29.94 -2.31 -14.76
C ASN A 114 28.87 -1.87 -15.78
N THR A 115 28.52 -0.57 -15.83
CA THR A 115 27.63 -0.04 -16.88
C THR A 115 28.33 1.07 -17.65
N ARG A 116 29.05 0.70 -18.72
CA ARG A 116 29.50 1.65 -19.74
C ARG A 116 28.30 2.09 -20.58
N CYS A 117 27.69 3.22 -20.25
CA CYS A 117 26.80 3.92 -21.17
C CYS A 117 27.67 4.64 -22.22
N TRP A 118 27.71 4.13 -23.46
CA TRP A 118 28.30 4.87 -24.59
C TRP A 118 27.28 5.86 -25.15
N ALA A 119 27.57 7.16 -25.07
CA ALA A 119 26.93 8.16 -25.90
C ALA A 119 27.63 8.15 -27.27
N ARG A 120 26.89 7.80 -28.33
CA ARG A 120 27.33 8.01 -29.71
C ARG A 120 27.29 9.52 -29.99
N TRP A 121 28.40 10.21 -29.74
CA TRP A 121 28.61 11.56 -30.23
C TRP A 121 29.04 11.51 -31.69
N SER A 122 28.26 12.15 -32.55
CA SER A 122 28.39 12.20 -33.99
C SER A 122 29.50 13.13 -34.49
N THR A 123 30.69 13.06 -33.90
CA THR A 123 31.92 13.66 -34.48
C THR A 123 33.16 12.94 -33.92
N CYS A 124 33.60 11.89 -34.61
CA CYS A 124 34.97 11.38 -34.46
C CYS A 124 35.86 12.25 -35.37
N PRO A 125 36.87 12.97 -34.86
CA PRO A 125 37.85 13.61 -35.74
C PRO A 125 38.70 12.51 -36.39
N PRO A 126 39.10 12.66 -37.67
CA PRO A 126 39.98 11.68 -38.31
C PRO A 126 41.32 11.62 -37.56
N PRO A 127 41.92 10.43 -37.40
CA PRO A 127 43.21 10.33 -36.74
C PRO A 127 44.27 11.11 -37.53
N ALA A 128 44.93 12.04 -36.83
CA ALA A 128 46.15 12.64 -37.32
C ALA A 128 47.28 11.61 -37.27
N GLY A 129 47.87 11.35 -38.44
CA GLY A 129 49.27 10.92 -38.56
C GLY A 129 49.52 9.42 -38.35
N TRP A 130 50.15 8.84 -39.37
CA TRP A 130 50.78 7.52 -39.33
C TRP A 130 52.15 7.60 -38.66
N CYS A 131 52.44 6.64 -37.78
CA CYS A 131 53.74 5.97 -37.61
C CYS A 131 53.48 4.61 -36.95
#